data_AF-A0A2A4P2I7-F1
#
_entry.id   AF-A0A2A4P2I7-F1
#
_cell.length_a   1.000
_cell.length_b   1.000
_cell.length_c   1.000
_cell.angle_alpha   90.00
_cell.angle_beta   90.00
_cell.angle_gamma   90.00
#
_symmetry.space_group_name_H-M   'P 1'
#
loop_
_entity.id
_entity.type
_entity.pdbx_description
1 polymer ?
#
loop_
_entity_poly.entity_id
_entity_poly.type
_entity_poly.pdbx_seq_one_letter_code
_entity_poly.pdbx_strand_id
1 'polypeptide(L)'
;MGSTTKLTAVSVEFDDILDELELSSFEQTSRRILRRLDRNGAAVSFDFKRLDPSGSTFRSSNLLNYYRHEVSRIPQLDRDQEIKFCMGIELLWRRLKSARRAAGFSQEDVESYPGTANPDFLSCPAGSRLLCHGCATDGISHELADRLRDRHREFETARNE
;
A
#
# COMPACT_ATOMS: atom_id res chain seq x y z
N MET A 1 -14.26 32.89 -13.14
CA MET A 1 -14.17 32.14 -11.87
C MET A 1 -14.59 30.71 -12.14
N GLY A 2 -13.64 29.83 -12.46
CA GLY A 2 -13.92 28.42 -12.72
C GLY A 2 -13.97 27.67 -11.39
N SER A 3 -15.17 27.25 -11.00
CA SER A 3 -15.37 26.40 -9.83
C SER A 3 -14.78 25.03 -10.13
N THR A 4 -13.56 24.76 -9.66
CA THR A 4 -12.97 23.42 -9.66
C THR A 4 -13.74 22.57 -8.66
N THR A 5 -14.74 21.86 -9.16
CA THR A 5 -15.41 20.79 -8.42
C THR A 5 -14.33 19.77 -8.05
N LYS A 6 -13.91 19.75 -6.78
CA LYS A 6 -13.13 18.64 -6.23
C LYS A 6 -14.03 17.40 -6.37
N LEU A 7 -13.79 16.61 -7.41
CA LEU A 7 -14.24 15.23 -7.46
C LEU A 7 -13.54 14.54 -6.28
N THR A 8 -14.23 14.44 -5.14
CA THR A 8 -13.86 13.49 -4.09
C THR A 8 -13.95 12.12 -4.74
N ALA A 9 -12.80 11.57 -5.13
CA ALA A 9 -12.71 10.21 -5.63
C ALA A 9 -13.37 9.29 -4.61
N VAL A 10 -14.29 8.44 -5.07
CA VAL A 10 -14.90 7.41 -4.23
C VAL A 10 -13.77 6.50 -3.74
N SER A 11 -13.62 6.33 -2.44
CA SER A 11 -12.65 5.40 -1.86
C SER A 11 -13.35 4.12 -1.42
N VAL A 12 -12.72 2.98 -1.65
CA VAL A 12 -13.17 1.66 -1.19
C VAL A 12 -12.08 1.06 -0.32
N GLU A 13 -12.43 0.52 0.83
CA GLU A 13 -11.44 -0.10 1.72
C GLU A 13 -10.94 -1.43 1.15
N PHE A 14 -9.65 -1.70 1.32
CA PHE A 14 -9.06 -2.95 0.83
C PHE A 14 -9.70 -4.18 1.47
N ASP A 15 -10.02 -4.12 2.77
CA ASP A 15 -10.67 -5.22 3.49
C ASP A 15 -12.05 -5.56 2.89
N ASP A 16 -12.84 -4.56 2.48
CA ASP A 16 -14.13 -4.77 1.80
C ASP A 16 -13.94 -5.52 0.46
N ILE A 17 -12.83 -5.27 -0.24
CA ILE A 17 -12.49 -5.99 -1.46
C ILE A 17 -12.16 -7.45 -1.13
N LEU A 18 -11.41 -7.70 -0.06
CA LEU A 18 -11.03 -9.06 0.37
C LEU A 18 -12.25 -9.92 0.72
N ASP A 19 -13.29 -9.32 1.30
CA ASP A 19 -14.52 -10.01 1.66
C ASP A 19 -15.29 -10.56 0.45
N GLU A 20 -15.16 -9.93 -0.72
CA GLU A 20 -15.75 -10.43 -1.96
C GLU A 20 -14.94 -11.56 -2.61
N LEU A 21 -13.68 -11.78 -2.20
CA LEU A 21 -12.78 -12.70 -2.86
C LEU A 21 -12.89 -14.12 -2.32
N GLU A 22 -13.08 -15.07 -3.24
CA GLU A 22 -13.03 -16.51 -2.97
C GLU A 22 -12.12 -17.21 -3.98
N LEU A 23 -11.35 -18.19 -3.51
CA LEU A 23 -10.36 -18.89 -4.33
C LEU A 23 -11.00 -19.59 -5.54
N SER A 24 -12.16 -20.23 -5.34
CA SER A 24 -12.89 -20.98 -6.36
C SER A 24 -13.44 -20.11 -7.49
N SER A 25 -13.71 -18.83 -7.22
CA SER A 25 -14.33 -17.89 -8.16
C SER A 25 -13.45 -16.69 -8.52
N PHE A 26 -12.17 -16.72 -8.12
CA PHE A 26 -11.26 -15.58 -8.16
C PHE A 26 -11.22 -14.86 -9.52
N GLU A 27 -11.07 -15.61 -10.60
CA GLU A 27 -10.95 -15.05 -11.95
C GLU A 27 -12.18 -14.27 -12.39
N GLN A 28 -13.38 -14.78 -12.05
CA GLN A 28 -14.62 -14.11 -12.41
C GLN A 28 -14.85 -12.89 -11.52
N THR A 29 -14.65 -13.05 -10.21
CA THR A 29 -14.91 -12.01 -9.22
C THR A 29 -13.94 -10.85 -9.35
N SER A 30 -12.65 -11.12 -9.55
CA SER A 30 -11.63 -10.07 -9.78
C SER A 30 -11.96 -9.21 -10.99
N ARG A 31 -12.34 -9.79 -12.13
CA ARG A 31 -12.76 -9.03 -13.32
C ARG A 31 -13.97 -8.14 -13.05
N ARG A 32 -14.93 -8.62 -12.27
CA ARG A 32 -16.12 -7.85 -11.88
C ARG A 32 -15.75 -6.66 -11.00
N ILE A 33 -14.93 -6.89 -9.98
CA ILE A 33 -14.46 -5.85 -9.05
C ILE A 33 -13.66 -4.78 -9.81
N LEU A 34 -12.70 -5.18 -10.66
CA LEU A 34 -11.90 -4.25 -11.45
C LEU A 34 -12.76 -3.34 -12.33
N ARG A 35 -13.72 -3.92 -13.06
CA ARG A 35 -14.67 -3.13 -13.88
C ARG A 35 -15.47 -2.14 -13.04
N ARG A 36 -15.86 -2.52 -11.82
CA ARG A 36 -16.60 -1.65 -10.90
C ARG A 36 -15.72 -0.50 -10.40
N LEU A 37 -14.48 -0.80 -9.98
CA LEU A 37 -13.53 0.20 -9.50
C LEU A 37 -13.18 1.22 -10.61
N ASP A 38 -12.91 0.74 -11.82
CA ASP A 38 -12.53 1.61 -12.95
C ASP A 38 -13.71 2.47 -13.42
N ARG A 39 -14.92 1.90 -13.50
CA ARG A 39 -16.14 2.65 -13.86
C ARG A 39 -16.42 3.79 -12.88
N ASN A 40 -16.17 3.56 -11.59
CA ASN A 40 -16.45 4.53 -10.54
C ASN A 40 -15.28 5.49 -10.30
N GLY A 41 -14.15 5.33 -11.00
CA GLY A 41 -12.92 6.08 -10.71
C GLY A 41 -12.47 5.89 -9.26
N ALA A 42 -12.71 4.72 -8.67
CA ALA A 42 -12.56 4.51 -7.25
C ALA A 42 -11.10 4.27 -6.86
N ALA A 43 -10.64 4.97 -5.82
CA ALA A 43 -9.38 4.69 -5.15
C ALA A 43 -9.56 3.52 -4.18
N VAL A 44 -8.47 2.79 -3.92
CA VAL A 44 -8.45 1.76 -2.87
C VAL A 44 -7.68 2.32 -1.70
N SER A 45 -8.31 2.41 -0.53
CA SER A 45 -7.67 2.81 0.72
C SER A 45 -7.22 1.58 1.49
N PHE A 46 -6.06 1.71 2.14
CA PHE A 46 -5.51 0.69 3.02
C PHE A 46 -5.52 1.23 4.44
N ASP A 47 -6.24 0.56 5.33
CA ASP A 47 -6.15 0.78 6.77
C ASP A 47 -5.89 -0.55 7.46
N PHE A 48 -4.61 -0.83 7.71
CA PHE A 48 -4.23 -2.07 8.37
C PHE A 48 -4.45 -1.93 9.88
N LYS A 49 -5.54 -2.54 10.36
CA LYS A 49 -5.88 -2.59 11.77
C LYS A 49 -4.69 -3.06 12.60
N ARG A 50 -4.37 -2.33 13.65
CA ARG A 50 -3.35 -2.70 14.63
C ARG A 50 -4.04 -3.09 15.93
N LEU A 51 -3.52 -4.11 16.60
CA LEU A 51 -3.94 -4.45 17.95
C LEU A 51 -3.59 -3.31 18.90
N ASP A 52 -4.49 -3.08 19.86
CA ASP A 52 -4.25 -2.13 20.94
C ASP A 52 -3.02 -2.56 21.74
N PRO A 53 -2.17 -1.61 22.16
CA PRO A 53 -1.01 -1.93 22.96
C PRO A 53 -1.46 -2.56 24.29
N SER A 54 -0.89 -3.71 24.62
CA SER A 54 -1.13 -4.41 25.88
C SER A 54 -0.47 -3.69 27.06
N GLY A 55 -1.08 -2.61 27.52
CA GLY A 55 -0.75 -1.94 28.77
C GLY A 55 0.45 -0.97 28.74
N SER A 56 0.20 0.25 29.21
CA SER A 56 1.13 1.39 29.43
C SER A 56 1.91 1.90 28.21
N THR A 57 2.02 3.22 28.09
CA THR A 57 2.84 3.91 27.08
C THR A 57 4.29 3.43 27.15
N PHE A 58 4.67 2.50 26.26
CA PHE A 58 6.02 1.95 26.17
C PHE A 58 6.97 2.99 25.57
N ARG A 59 7.58 3.82 26.41
CA ARG A 59 8.72 4.68 26.02
C ARG A 59 10.03 3.89 26.18
N SER A 60 10.30 2.95 25.26
CA SER A 60 11.59 2.28 25.21
C SER A 60 12.62 3.14 24.48
N SER A 61 13.76 3.41 25.11
CA SER A 61 14.95 3.97 24.45
C SER A 61 15.66 2.97 23.55
N ASN A 62 15.35 1.67 23.68
CA ASN A 62 15.89 0.61 22.84
C ASN A 62 15.01 0.42 21.59
N LEU A 63 15.58 0.68 20.41
CA LEU A 63 14.92 0.61 19.10
C LEU A 63 14.44 -0.81 18.75
N LEU A 64 15.20 -1.84 19.11
CA LEU A 64 14.81 -3.23 18.84
C LEU A 64 13.56 -3.63 19.64
N ASN A 65 13.46 -3.16 20.89
CA ASN A 65 12.27 -3.41 21.72
C ASN A 65 11.06 -2.63 21.19
N TYR A 66 11.26 -1.40 20.70
CA TYR A 66 10.22 -0.65 20.01
C TYR A 66 9.73 -1.37 18.75
N TYR A 67 10.65 -1.85 17.91
CA TYR A 67 10.33 -2.64 16.71
C TYR A 67 9.52 -3.90 17.06
N ARG A 68 9.99 -4.70 18.03
CA ARG A 68 9.28 -5.92 18.48
C ARG A 68 7.89 -5.60 18.99
N HIS A 69 7.74 -4.51 19.76
CA HIS A 69 6.44 -4.03 20.21
C HIS A 69 5.53 -3.67 19.02
N GLU A 70 6.00 -2.88 18.06
CA GLU A 70 5.20 -2.52 16.87
C GLU A 70 4.81 -3.74 16.03
N VAL A 71 5.70 -4.72 15.84
CA VAL A 71 5.40 -5.98 15.13
C VAL A 71 4.36 -6.80 15.88
N SER A 72 4.44 -6.88 17.22
CA SER A 72 3.45 -7.61 18.03
C SER A 72 2.02 -7.06 17.93
N ARG A 73 1.87 -5.83 17.41
CA ARG A 73 0.58 -5.19 17.17
C ARG A 73 -0.02 -5.50 15.80
N ILE A 74 0.72 -6.17 14.92
CA ILE A 74 0.20 -6.61 13.63
C ILE A 74 -0.65 -7.87 13.89
N PRO A 75 -1.95 -7.87 13.51
CA PRO A 75 -2.78 -9.06 13.63
C PRO A 75 -2.17 -10.24 12.87
N GLN A 76 -2.19 -11.41 13.49
CA GLN A 76 -1.82 -12.64 12.79
C GLN A 76 -2.94 -13.01 11.82
N LEU A 77 -2.56 -13.36 10.60
CA LEU A 77 -3.47 -13.89 9.60
C LEU A 77 -3.44 -15.41 9.64
N ASP A 78 -4.61 -16.03 9.60
CA ASP A 78 -4.70 -17.46 9.30
C ASP A 78 -4.42 -17.71 7.80
N ARG A 79 -4.29 -18.99 7.44
CA ARG A 79 -3.97 -19.39 6.06
C ARG A 79 -4.99 -18.88 5.04
N ASP A 80 -6.27 -18.89 5.36
CA ASP A 80 -7.32 -18.49 4.42
C ASP A 80 -7.32 -16.96 4.25
N GLN A 81 -7.06 -16.22 5.32
CA GLN A 81 -6.85 -14.77 5.31
C GLN A 81 -5.61 -14.39 4.50
N GLU A 82 -4.48 -15.10 4.66
CA GLU A 82 -3.28 -14.90 3.86
C GLU A 82 -3.56 -15.12 2.36
N ILE A 83 -4.31 -16.16 2.01
CA ILE A 83 -4.70 -16.44 0.61
C ILE A 83 -5.54 -15.29 0.06
N LYS A 84 -6.57 -14.85 0.80
CA LYS A 84 -7.40 -13.71 0.39
C LYS A 84 -6.56 -12.44 0.22
N PHE A 85 -5.67 -12.16 1.15
CA PHE A 85 -4.76 -11.02 1.07
C PHE A 85 -3.92 -11.08 -0.23
N CYS A 86 -3.32 -12.22 -0.53
CA CYS A 86 -2.56 -12.43 -1.77
C CYS A 86 -3.42 -12.22 -3.02
N MET A 87 -4.66 -12.72 -3.02
CA MET A 87 -5.62 -12.50 -4.10
C MET A 87 -5.96 -11.01 -4.28
N GLY A 88 -6.08 -10.25 -3.19
CA GLY A 88 -6.28 -8.80 -3.22
C GLY A 88 -5.09 -8.07 -3.85
N ILE A 89 -3.86 -8.45 -3.50
CA ILE A 89 -2.65 -7.90 -4.12
C ILE A 89 -2.60 -8.22 -5.62
N GLU A 90 -2.90 -9.45 -6.02
CA GLU A 90 -2.97 -9.84 -7.43
C GLU A 90 -4.03 -9.05 -8.21
N LEU A 91 -5.19 -8.77 -7.60
CA LEU A 91 -6.22 -7.91 -8.19
C LEU A 91 -5.70 -6.50 -8.45
N LEU A 92 -5.04 -5.89 -7.46
CA LEU A 92 -4.46 -4.55 -7.59
C LEU A 92 -3.34 -4.52 -8.63
N TRP A 93 -2.53 -5.58 -8.69
CA TRP A 93 -1.50 -5.74 -9.70
C TRP A 93 -2.10 -5.77 -11.11
N ARG A 94 -3.16 -6.55 -11.34
CA ARG A 94 -3.89 -6.57 -12.62
C ARG A 94 -4.43 -5.18 -13.00
N ARG A 95 -4.95 -4.43 -12.02
CA ARG A 95 -5.40 -3.04 -12.23
C ARG A 95 -4.26 -2.14 -12.70
N LEU A 96 -3.11 -2.21 -12.03
CA LEU A 96 -1.93 -1.44 -12.38
C LEU A 96 -1.42 -1.78 -13.79
N LYS A 97 -1.37 -3.07 -14.15
CA LYS A 97 -1.01 -3.49 -15.51
C LYS A 97 -1.94 -2.90 -16.57
N SER A 98 -3.25 -2.90 -16.31
CA SER A 98 -4.24 -2.29 -17.20
C SER A 98 -3.99 -0.79 -17.37
N ALA A 99 -3.74 -0.07 -16.27
CA ALA A 99 -3.43 1.35 -16.29
C ALA A 99 -2.13 1.66 -17.06
N ARG A 100 -1.06 0.88 -16.84
CA ARG A 100 0.21 1.02 -17.57
C ARG A 100 0.04 0.80 -19.08
N ARG A 101 -0.72 -0.23 -19.49
CA ARG A 101 -1.04 -0.46 -20.91
C ARG A 101 -1.79 0.72 -21.52
N ALA A 102 -2.80 1.24 -20.82
CA ALA A 102 -3.57 2.40 -21.28
C ALA A 102 -2.73 3.68 -21.39
N ALA A 103 -1.70 3.82 -20.54
CA ALA A 103 -0.75 4.93 -20.57
C ALA A 103 0.40 4.76 -21.58
N GLY A 104 0.46 3.63 -22.30
CA GLY A 104 1.46 3.41 -23.37
C GLY A 104 2.83 2.94 -22.90
N PHE A 105 2.92 2.33 -21.71
CA PHE A 105 4.16 1.74 -21.20
C PHE A 105 4.62 0.56 -22.06
N SER A 106 5.92 0.26 -22.02
CA SER A 106 6.47 -0.92 -22.70
C SER A 106 5.92 -2.21 -22.10
N GLN A 107 5.92 -3.31 -22.87
CA GLN A 107 5.45 -4.60 -22.36
C GLN A 107 6.31 -5.10 -21.17
N GLU A 108 7.60 -4.78 -21.16
CA GLU A 108 8.50 -5.08 -20.05
C GLU A 108 8.07 -4.32 -18.78
N ASP A 109 7.82 -3.01 -18.88
CA ASP A 109 7.36 -2.19 -17.75
C ASP A 109 5.97 -2.60 -17.24
N VAL A 110 5.09 -3.05 -18.15
CA VAL A 110 3.76 -3.54 -17.78
C VAL A 110 3.88 -4.80 -16.92
N GLU A 111 4.75 -5.76 -17.26
CA GLU A 111 4.88 -6.99 -16.49
C GLU A 111 5.86 -6.88 -15.31
N SER A 112 6.64 -5.80 -15.24
CA SER A 112 7.57 -5.53 -14.15
C SER A 112 6.84 -5.17 -12.85
N TYR A 113 6.88 -6.06 -11.85
CA TYR A 113 6.26 -5.81 -10.56
C TYR A 113 6.93 -4.60 -9.87
N PRO A 114 6.17 -3.67 -9.25
CA PRO A 114 6.75 -2.52 -8.57
C PRO A 114 7.67 -3.00 -7.44
N GLY A 115 8.91 -2.55 -7.45
CA GLY A 115 9.91 -3.02 -6.49
C GLY A 115 11.07 -2.06 -6.32
N THR A 116 11.87 -2.29 -5.28
CA THR A 116 13.00 -1.44 -4.91
C THR A 116 14.24 -1.65 -5.79
N ALA A 117 14.22 -2.69 -6.63
CA ALA A 117 15.33 -3.02 -7.54
C ALA A 117 15.41 -2.08 -8.76
N ASN A 118 14.31 -1.42 -9.13
CA ASN A 118 14.31 -0.45 -10.23
C ASN A 118 14.23 0.97 -9.65
N PRO A 119 15.27 1.80 -9.85
CA PRO A 119 15.33 3.17 -9.31
C PRO A 119 14.23 4.08 -9.86
N ASP A 120 13.64 3.77 -11.02
CA ASP A 120 12.54 4.54 -11.59
C ASP A 120 11.28 4.47 -10.72
N PHE A 121 11.09 3.37 -9.98
CA PHE A 121 9.98 3.23 -9.01
C PHE A 121 10.22 4.01 -7.70
N LEU A 122 11.40 4.60 -7.51
CA LEU A 122 11.71 5.51 -6.41
C LEU A 122 11.51 6.98 -6.79
N SER A 123 11.12 7.26 -8.04
CA SER A 123 10.75 8.60 -8.48
C SER A 123 9.30 8.91 -8.08
N CYS A 124 9.09 10.11 -7.54
CA CYS A 124 7.75 10.55 -7.16
C CYS A 124 7.16 11.52 -8.18
N PRO A 125 5.83 11.45 -8.43
CA PRO A 125 5.17 12.44 -9.26
C PRO A 125 5.35 13.84 -8.67
N ALA A 126 5.28 14.86 -9.53
CA ALA A 126 5.44 16.26 -9.12
C ALA A 126 4.47 16.61 -7.97
N GLY A 127 4.98 17.26 -6.92
CA GLY A 127 4.22 17.56 -5.70
C GLY A 127 4.16 16.41 -4.69
N SER A 128 4.74 15.25 -4.98
CA SER A 128 4.89 14.14 -4.02
C SER A 128 6.34 13.90 -3.68
N ARG A 129 6.59 13.26 -2.54
CA ARG A 129 7.95 12.99 -2.04
C ARG A 129 8.13 11.57 -1.57
N LEU A 130 9.29 11.02 -1.87
CA LEU A 130 9.65 9.68 -1.43
C LEU A 130 9.82 9.68 0.09
N LEU A 131 9.08 8.82 0.79
CA LEU A 131 9.30 8.57 2.22
C LEU A 131 10.33 7.47 2.37
N CYS A 132 9.92 6.23 2.10
CA CYS A 132 10.77 5.05 2.14
C CYS A 132 10.80 4.43 0.74
N HIS A 133 9.87 3.51 0.47
CA HIS A 133 9.69 2.83 -0.83
C HIS A 133 8.39 3.28 -1.55
N GLY A 134 7.88 4.45 -1.19
CA GLY A 134 6.63 5.00 -1.71
C GLY A 134 6.54 6.51 -1.51
N CYS A 135 5.65 7.14 -2.26
CA CYS A 135 5.48 8.59 -2.30
C CYS A 135 4.38 9.06 -1.34
N ALA A 136 4.67 10.07 -0.53
CA ALA A 136 3.66 10.82 0.21
C ALA A 136 3.19 12.04 -0.59
N THR A 137 1.90 12.31 -0.49
CA THR A 137 1.24 13.52 -0.98
C THR A 137 1.43 14.70 -0.03
N ASP A 138 1.08 15.90 -0.49
CA ASP A 138 1.14 17.15 0.26
C ASP A 138 0.50 17.03 1.65
N GLY A 139 1.29 17.29 2.70
CA GLY A 139 0.85 17.25 4.10
C GLY A 139 1.92 16.83 5.10
N ILE A 140 3.03 16.24 4.63
CA ILE A 140 4.16 15.82 5.47
C ILE A 140 5.30 16.84 5.34
N SER A 141 5.81 17.35 6.47
CA SER A 141 6.95 18.26 6.47
C SER A 141 8.22 17.54 5.99
N HIS A 142 9.17 18.30 5.43
CA HIS A 142 10.48 17.78 5.02
C HIS A 142 11.16 17.00 6.16
N GLU A 143 11.21 17.60 7.34
CA GLU A 143 11.87 17.02 8.50
C GLU A 143 11.23 15.69 8.95
N LEU A 144 9.90 15.60 8.88
CA LEU A 144 9.19 14.35 9.20
C LEU A 144 9.46 13.28 8.14
N ALA A 145 9.47 13.65 6.87
CA ALA A 145 9.76 12.73 5.76
C ALA A 145 11.18 12.14 5.88
N ASP A 146 12.18 12.98 6.14
CA ASP A 146 13.57 12.55 6.30
C ASP A 146 13.73 11.66 7.55
N ARG A 147 13.13 12.05 8.69
CA ARG A 147 13.15 11.24 9.91
C ARG A 147 12.51 9.86 9.72
N LEU A 148 11.43 9.77 8.94
CA LEU A 148 10.79 8.49 8.63
C LEU A 148 11.69 7.62 7.74
N ARG A 149 12.36 8.21 6.75
CA ARG A 149 13.31 7.51 5.87
C ARG A 149 14.49 6.95 6.65
N ASP A 150 15.10 7.77 7.50
CA ASP A 150 16.26 7.36 8.29
C ASP A 150 15.87 6.24 9.27
N ARG A 151 14.74 6.39 9.94
CA ARG A 151 14.24 5.35 10.85
C ARG A 151 13.88 4.05 10.14
N HIS A 152 13.38 4.12 8.90
CA HIS A 152 13.16 2.94 8.07
C HIS A 152 14.47 2.22 7.74
N ARG A 153 15.51 2.96 7.35
CA ARG A 153 16.85 2.39 7.10
C ARG A 153 17.43 1.74 8.36
N GLU A 154 17.30 2.39 9.51
CA GLU A 154 17.74 1.83 10.80
C GLU A 154 17.05 0.48 11.10
N PHE A 155 15.75 0.35 10.83
CA PHE A 155 15.05 -0.93 10.98
C PHE A 155 15.48 -1.98 9.96
N GLU A 156 15.69 -1.60 8.70
CA GLU A 156 16.19 -2.54 7.68
C GLU A 156 17.57 -3.09 8.06
N THR A 157 18.47 -2.24 8.54
CA THR A 157 19.79 -2.65 9.05
C THR A 157 19.64 -3.59 10.25
N ALA A 158 18.90 -3.19 11.28
CA ALA A 158 18.72 -3.99 12.50
C ALA A 158 18.02 -5.34 12.27
N ARG A 159 17.25 -5.49 11.18
CA ARG A 159 16.63 -6.77 10.79
C ARG A 159 17.62 -7.73 10.16
N ASN A 160 18.61 -7.20 9.43
CA ASN A 160 19.55 -8.00 8.64
C ASN A 160 20.83 -8.33 9.44
N GLU A 161 21.00 -7.78 10.64
CA GLU A 161 22.05 -8.09 11.64
C GLU A 161 21.55 -9.13 12.65
#